data_AF-A0A6A5VJB7-F1
#
_entry.id   AF-A0A6A5VJB7-F1
#
_cell.length_a   1.000
_cell.length_b   1.000
_cell.length_c   1.000
_cell.angle_alpha   90.00
_cell.angle_beta   90.00
_cell.angle_gamma   90.00
#
_symmetry.space_group_name_H-M   'P 1'
#
loop_
_entity.id
_entity.type
_entity.pdbx_description
1 polymer ?
#
loop_
_entity_poly.entity_id
_entity_poly.type
_entity_poly.pdbx_seq_one_letter_code
_entity_poly.pdbx_strand_id
1 'polypeptide(L)'
;ELNANDVPTACTTICAPIVQLTNTCDVDPGARENDDEKNGEDNGAEPDEAVESQCVCSNKSFDVASIAALCASCIQQNGKGRTDDEGMTELMGCVDMDNIMSACKFSSMSYAPSATALVAQVTVSATKPAFTAATATTTTG
;
A
#
# COMPACT_ATOMS: atom_id res chain seq x y z
N GLU A 1 4.17 -0.20 -0.18
CA GLU A 1 2.86 -0.86 0.02
C GLU A 1 2.60 -1.21 1.50
N LEU A 2 1.42 -1.69 1.89
CA LEU A 2 1.18 -2.31 3.20
C LEU A 2 1.12 -3.85 3.06
N ASN A 3 2.04 -4.54 3.71
CA ASN A 3 2.15 -5.99 3.66
C ASN A 3 1.29 -6.70 4.71
N ALA A 4 0.74 -7.87 4.35
CA ALA A 4 -0.09 -8.65 5.27
C ALA A 4 0.66 -9.10 6.54
N ASN A 5 1.97 -9.34 6.42
CA ASN A 5 2.82 -9.79 7.53
C ASN A 5 3.12 -8.67 8.53
N ASP A 6 2.98 -7.42 8.09
CA ASP A 6 3.20 -6.24 8.92
C ASP A 6 1.94 -5.83 9.68
N VAL A 7 0.80 -6.50 9.41
CA VAL A 7 -0.45 -6.28 10.13
C VAL A 7 -0.57 -7.26 11.31
N PRO A 8 -0.72 -6.77 12.57
CA PRO A 8 -1.01 -7.63 13.71
C PRO A 8 -2.26 -8.48 13.50
N THR A 9 -2.28 -9.72 13.99
CA THR A 9 -3.42 -10.64 13.83
C THR A 9 -4.77 -10.05 14.28
N ALA A 10 -4.76 -9.18 15.29
CA ALA A 10 -5.95 -8.48 15.77
C ALA A 10 -6.55 -7.49 14.75
N CYS A 11 -5.74 -7.04 13.77
CA CYS A 11 -6.08 -6.03 12.77
C CYS A 11 -6.26 -6.59 11.37
N THR A 12 -5.96 -7.88 11.13
CA THR A 12 -6.03 -8.50 9.81
C THR A 12 -7.37 -8.26 9.13
N THR A 13 -8.48 -8.41 9.85
CA THR A 13 -9.82 -8.21 9.28
C THR A 13 -10.04 -6.77 8.80
N ILE A 14 -9.76 -5.77 9.64
CA ILE A 14 -10.01 -4.36 9.28
C ILE A 14 -9.02 -3.85 8.21
N CYS A 15 -7.81 -4.40 8.17
CA CYS A 15 -6.78 -4.01 7.21
C CYS A 15 -6.84 -4.77 5.88
N ALA A 16 -7.54 -5.92 5.80
CA ALA A 16 -7.53 -6.77 4.61
C ALA A 16 -7.87 -6.02 3.29
N PRO A 17 -8.89 -5.13 3.23
CA PRO A 17 -9.16 -4.39 2.00
C PRO A 17 -8.05 -3.42 1.61
N ILE A 18 -7.33 -2.86 2.59
CA ILE A 18 -6.21 -1.95 2.34
C ILE A 18 -5.01 -2.72 1.82
N VAL A 19 -4.65 -3.84 2.47
CA VAL A 19 -3.58 -4.73 1.99
C VAL A 19 -3.86 -5.19 0.56
N GLN A 20 -5.09 -5.63 0.28
CA GLN A 20 -5.45 -6.04 -1.08
C GLN A 20 -5.35 -4.89 -2.08
N LEU A 21 -5.77 -3.69 -1.69
CA LEU A 21 -5.70 -2.51 -2.55
C LEU A 21 -4.25 -2.10 -2.82
N THR A 22 -3.40 -2.03 -1.79
CA THR A 22 -1.98 -1.66 -1.94
C THR A 22 -1.26 -2.66 -2.82
N ASN A 23 -1.46 -3.96 -2.62
CA ASN A 23 -0.85 -5.00 -3.44
C ASN A 23 -1.38 -5.00 -4.89
N THR A 24 -2.61 -4.52 -5.11
CA THR A 24 -3.14 -4.37 -6.49
C THR A 24 -2.56 -3.14 -7.17
N CYS A 25 -2.29 -2.09 -6.40
CA CYS A 25 -1.77 -0.82 -6.89
C CYS A 25 -0.25 -0.80 -7.01
N ASP A 26 0.45 -1.68 -6.30
CA ASP A 26 1.88 -1.89 -6.34
C ASP A 26 2.36 -2.11 -7.78
N VAL A 27 3.44 -1.45 -8.19
CA VAL A 27 3.97 -1.50 -9.55
C VAL A 27 5.40 -1.99 -9.54
N ASP A 28 5.63 -3.25 -9.19
CA ASP A 28 6.93 -3.91 -9.37
C ASP A 28 7.55 -3.62 -10.76
N PRO A 29 8.68 -2.88 -10.85
CA PRO A 29 9.41 -2.69 -12.11
C PRO A 29 10.09 -3.98 -12.60
N GLY A 30 10.09 -5.05 -11.78
CA GLY A 30 10.67 -6.35 -12.06
C GLY A 30 9.72 -7.39 -12.66
N ALA A 31 8.41 -7.14 -12.73
CA ALA A 31 7.45 -8.06 -13.34
C ALA A 31 7.37 -7.88 -14.88
N ARG A 32 8.54 -7.77 -15.52
CA ARG A 32 8.66 -8.06 -16.95
C ARG A 32 8.53 -9.58 -17.09
N GLU A 33 7.37 -10.04 -17.50
CA GLU A 33 7.20 -11.40 -18.02
C GLU A 33 8.17 -11.58 -19.19
N ASN A 34 9.32 -12.20 -18.91
CA ASN A 34 10.34 -12.65 -19.86
C ASN A 34 11.05 -11.51 -20.61
N ASP A 35 12.28 -11.19 -20.21
CA ASP A 35 13.45 -11.24 -21.10
C ASP A 35 14.69 -10.83 -20.30
N ASP A 36 15.72 -11.65 -20.41
CA ASP A 36 17.06 -11.46 -19.87
C ASP A 36 17.59 -10.04 -20.15
N GLU A 37 17.89 -9.25 -19.12
CA GLU A 37 19.11 -8.44 -19.06
C GLU A 37 19.29 -7.78 -17.69
N LYS A 38 20.38 -8.18 -17.03
CA LYS A 38 20.99 -7.45 -15.91
C LYS A 38 21.52 -6.11 -16.44
N ASN A 39 21.05 -4.98 -15.92
CA ASN A 39 21.89 -3.90 -15.40
C ASN A 39 21.02 -2.72 -14.96
N GLY A 40 21.39 -2.04 -13.88
CA GLY A 40 20.97 -0.66 -13.67
C GLY A 40 20.80 -0.30 -12.22
N GLU A 41 21.86 0.28 -11.65
CA GLU A 41 21.85 1.14 -10.47
C GLU A 41 20.51 1.89 -10.25
N ASP A 42 19.77 1.46 -9.24
CA ASP A 42 18.55 2.07 -8.75
C ASP A 42 18.91 3.33 -7.92
N ASN A 43 18.96 4.48 -8.58
CA ASN A 43 19.16 5.79 -7.96
C ASN A 43 18.01 6.71 -8.35
N GLY A 44 16.93 6.70 -7.57
CA GLY A 44 16.22 7.93 -7.22
C GLY A 44 14.71 7.88 -7.29
N ALA A 45 14.07 7.91 -6.11
CA ALA A 45 12.69 8.34 -5.86
C ALA A 45 11.75 8.03 -7.04
N GLU A 46 11.41 6.75 -7.16
CA GLU A 46 10.82 6.16 -8.34
C GLU A 46 9.47 6.83 -8.69
N PRO A 47 9.16 7.11 -9.98
CA PRO A 47 7.84 7.56 -10.42
C PRO A 47 6.71 6.60 -10.01
N ASP A 48 7.08 5.39 -9.61
CA ASP A 48 6.34 4.26 -9.10
C ASP A 48 5.54 4.64 -7.84
N GLU A 49 6.15 5.27 -6.83
CA GLU A 49 5.47 5.61 -5.57
C GLU A 49 4.30 6.58 -5.75
N ALA A 50 4.46 7.55 -6.68
CA ALA A 50 3.40 8.51 -7.01
C ALA A 50 2.25 7.84 -7.77
N VAL A 51 2.56 6.87 -8.64
CA VAL A 51 1.58 6.10 -9.40
C VAL A 51 0.80 5.14 -8.49
N GLU A 52 1.49 4.44 -7.59
CA GLU A 52 0.89 3.57 -6.56
C GLU A 52 -0.03 4.35 -5.63
N SER A 53 0.49 5.45 -5.08
CA SER A 53 -0.27 6.33 -4.20
C SER A 53 -1.50 6.85 -4.92
N GLN A 54 -1.37 7.30 -6.18
CA GLN A 54 -2.50 7.75 -6.96
C GLN A 54 -3.55 6.65 -7.16
N CYS A 55 -3.14 5.39 -7.41
CA CYS A 55 -4.04 4.25 -7.52
C CYS A 55 -4.82 4.01 -6.21
N VAL A 56 -4.13 4.02 -5.06
CA VAL A 56 -4.75 3.83 -3.74
C VAL A 56 -5.70 4.98 -3.41
N CYS A 57 -5.21 6.23 -3.49
CA CYS A 57 -5.96 7.42 -3.09
C CYS A 57 -7.19 7.67 -3.98
N SER A 58 -7.14 7.27 -5.25
CA SER A 58 -8.25 7.46 -6.19
C SER A 58 -9.25 6.31 -6.22
N ASN A 59 -8.96 5.17 -5.57
CA ASN A 59 -9.87 4.03 -5.56
C ASN A 59 -11.22 4.38 -4.91
N LYS A 60 -12.32 3.95 -5.54
CA LYS A 60 -13.71 4.19 -5.09
C LYS A 60 -14.52 2.90 -4.93
N SER A 61 -13.89 1.74 -4.98
CA SER A 61 -14.57 0.45 -4.80
C SER A 61 -15.08 0.24 -3.37
N PHE A 62 -14.52 0.97 -2.42
CA PHE A 62 -14.98 1.09 -1.04
C PHE A 62 -14.55 2.44 -0.44
N ASP A 63 -14.92 2.69 0.81
CA ASP A 63 -14.44 3.86 1.56
C ASP A 63 -12.99 3.66 2.04
N VAL A 64 -12.05 3.91 1.13
CA VAL A 64 -10.61 3.77 1.38
C VAL A 64 -10.17 4.61 2.57
N ALA A 65 -10.66 5.84 2.68
CA ALA A 65 -10.24 6.77 3.73
C ALA A 65 -10.64 6.26 5.12
N SER A 66 -11.90 5.86 5.31
CA SER A 66 -12.36 5.36 6.60
C SER A 66 -11.69 4.03 6.97
N ILE A 67 -11.57 3.09 6.03
CA ILE A 67 -10.96 1.79 6.29
C ILE A 67 -9.45 1.93 6.56
N ALA A 68 -8.75 2.79 5.83
CA ALA A 68 -7.34 3.10 6.09
C ALA A 68 -7.16 3.71 7.49
N ALA A 69 -7.99 4.69 7.86
CA ALA A 69 -7.90 5.32 9.17
C ALA A 69 -8.16 4.35 10.32
N LEU A 70 -9.14 3.45 10.16
CA LEU A 70 -9.44 2.39 11.14
C LEU A 70 -8.36 1.31 11.20
N CYS A 71 -7.79 0.92 10.06
CA CYS A 71 -6.65 0.00 10.01
C CYS A 71 -5.43 0.61 10.72
N ALA A 72 -5.04 1.84 10.36
CA ALA A 72 -3.93 2.56 11.00
C ALA A 72 -4.11 2.64 12.52
N SER A 73 -5.30 3.00 12.98
CA SER A 73 -5.61 3.06 14.42
C SER A 73 -5.56 1.68 15.09
N CYS A 74 -6.01 0.62 14.42
CA CYS A 74 -5.91 -0.73 14.97
C CYS A 74 -4.45 -1.15 15.16
N ILE A 75 -3.61 -0.92 14.13
CA ILE A 75 -2.18 -1.25 14.17
C ILE A 75 -1.49 -0.43 15.26
N GLN A 76 -1.79 0.86 15.41
CA GLN A 76 -1.26 1.66 16.52
C GLN A 76 -1.66 1.11 17.91
N GLN A 77 -2.87 0.56 18.04
CA GLN A 77 -3.36 -0.02 19.30
C GLN A 77 -2.79 -1.41 19.60
N ASN A 78 -2.47 -2.21 18.58
CA ASN A 78 -2.16 -3.65 18.72
C ASN A 78 -0.79 -4.05 18.15
N GLY A 79 -0.10 -3.10 17.53
CA GLY A 79 1.23 -3.26 16.97
C GLY A 79 2.20 -3.65 18.07
N LYS A 80 2.97 -4.69 17.80
CA LYS A 80 4.15 -4.99 18.58
C LYS A 80 5.33 -4.50 17.78
N GLY A 81 6.22 -3.76 18.44
CA GLY A 81 7.52 -3.46 17.85
C GLY A 81 8.22 -4.78 17.52
N ARG A 82 8.66 -4.94 16.28
CA ARG A 82 9.62 -5.97 15.92
C ARG A 82 10.99 -5.34 16.06
N THR A 83 11.78 -5.89 16.96
CA THR A 83 13.19 -5.56 17.04
C THR A 83 13.90 -6.37 15.97
N ASP A 84 14.53 -5.70 15.01
CA ASP A 84 15.43 -6.36 14.07
C ASP A 84 16.73 -6.80 14.76
N ASP A 85 17.58 -7.53 14.03
CA ASP A 85 18.87 -8.00 14.57
C ASP A 85 19.84 -6.84 14.87
N GLU A 86 19.52 -5.61 14.43
CA GLU A 86 20.28 -4.38 14.70
C GLU A 86 19.75 -3.61 15.93
N GLY A 87 18.67 -4.08 16.56
CA GLY A 87 18.09 -3.46 17.75
C GLY A 87 17.10 -2.32 17.45
N MET A 88 16.77 -2.07 16.19
CA MET A 88 15.72 -1.11 15.80
C MET A 88 14.36 -1.74 16.02
N THR A 89 13.54 -1.08 16.86
CA THR A 89 12.18 -1.53 17.13
C THR A 89 11.23 -0.81 16.18
N GLU A 90 10.91 -1.43 15.05
CA GLU A 90 9.91 -0.92 14.14
C GLU A 90 8.53 -1.44 14.52
N LEU A 91 7.57 -0.52 14.68
CA LEU A 91 6.18 -0.89 14.89
C LEU A 91 5.62 -1.38 13.56
N MET A 92 5.60 -2.70 13.40
CA MET A 92 5.20 -3.38 12.16
C MET A 92 3.87 -2.82 11.64
N GLY A 93 3.87 -2.38 10.38
CA GLY A 93 2.70 -1.89 9.64
C GLY A 93 2.25 -0.46 9.97
N CYS A 94 2.83 0.20 10.98
CA CYS A 94 2.49 1.59 11.28
C CYS A 94 3.09 2.56 10.26
N VAL A 95 4.34 2.33 9.84
CA VAL A 95 5.04 3.20 8.89
C VAL A 95 4.32 3.23 7.54
N ASP A 96 3.95 2.07 7.02
CA ASP A 96 3.23 1.96 5.74
C ASP A 96 1.86 2.64 5.80
N MET A 97 1.12 2.43 6.90
CA MET A 97 -0.16 3.10 7.08
C MET A 97 -0.02 4.62 7.24
N ASP A 98 0.98 5.10 7.97
CA ASP A 98 1.23 6.53 8.11
C ASP A 98 1.60 7.17 6.75
N ASN A 99 2.37 6.45 5.92
CA ASN A 99 2.68 6.86 4.55
C ASN A 99 1.41 6.95 3.68
N ILE A 100 0.55 5.93 3.69
CA ILE A 100 -0.72 5.93 2.93
C ILE A 100 -1.64 7.07 3.41
N MET A 101 -1.79 7.23 4.72
CA MET A 101 -2.63 8.28 5.32
C MET A 101 -2.13 9.68 4.94
N SER A 102 -0.80 9.87 4.96
CA SER A 102 -0.15 11.13 4.59
C SER A 102 -0.27 11.43 3.09
N ALA A 103 0.08 10.48 2.22
CA ALA A 103 0.03 10.62 0.76
C ALA A 103 -1.38 10.95 0.27
N CYS A 104 -2.39 10.24 0.80
CA CYS A 104 -3.78 10.44 0.43
C CYS A 104 -4.49 11.55 1.23
N LYS A 105 -3.82 12.15 2.22
CA LYS A 105 -4.37 13.19 3.10
C LYS A 105 -5.65 12.75 3.82
N PHE A 106 -5.69 11.49 4.23
CA PHE A 106 -6.83 10.96 4.97
C PHE A 106 -6.85 11.47 6.40
N SER A 107 -8.05 11.64 6.94
CA SER A 107 -8.22 12.03 8.35
C SER A 107 -8.14 10.81 9.25
N SER A 108 -7.55 10.96 10.43
CA SER A 108 -7.47 9.87 11.40
C SER A 108 -8.85 9.52 12.00
N MET A 109 -8.99 8.25 12.38
CA MET A 109 -10.16 7.70 13.09
C MET A 109 -9.68 6.81 14.22
N SER A 110 -10.56 6.53 15.19
CA SER A 110 -10.27 5.59 16.27
C SER A 110 -10.88 4.22 15.97
N TYR A 111 -10.05 3.18 15.98
CA TYR A 111 -10.51 1.81 15.80
C TYR A 111 -11.32 1.33 17.01
N ALA A 112 -12.41 0.63 16.71
CA ALA A 112 -13.16 -0.20 17.64
C ALA A 112 -13.51 -1.53 16.94
N PRO A 113 -13.59 -2.67 17.65
CA PRO A 113 -13.86 -3.97 17.03
C PRO A 113 -15.15 -4.02 16.21
N SER A 114 -16.18 -3.24 16.57
CA SER A 114 -17.43 -3.12 15.81
C SER A 114 -17.24 -2.58 14.39
N ALA A 115 -16.15 -1.86 14.11
CA ALA A 115 -15.82 -1.35 12.79
C ALA A 115 -15.50 -2.45 11.77
N THR A 116 -15.18 -3.67 12.23
CA THR A 116 -15.00 -4.84 11.34
C THR A 116 -16.27 -5.20 10.55
N ALA A 117 -17.45 -4.76 11.00
CA ALA A 117 -18.68 -4.90 10.22
C ALA A 117 -18.63 -4.11 8.89
N LEU A 118 -17.86 -3.02 8.84
CA LEU A 118 -17.74 -2.18 7.63
C LEU A 118 -17.02 -2.91 6.49
N VAL A 119 -16.09 -3.80 6.83
CA VAL A 119 -15.30 -4.54 5.82
C VAL A 119 -15.98 -5.82 5.33
N ALA A 120 -17.02 -6.30 6.03
CA ALA A 120 -17.69 -7.56 5.69
C ALA A 120 -18.38 -7.55 4.32
N GLN A 121 -18.67 -6.37 3.76
CA GLN A 121 -19.30 -6.20 2.45
C GLN A 121 -18.38 -5.54 1.43
N VAL A 122 -17.11 -5.31 1.79
CA VAL A 122 -16.16 -4.64 0.90
C VAL A 122 -15.70 -5.61 -0.18
N THR A 123 -15.78 -5.14 -1.42
CA THR A 123 -15.12 -5.79 -2.56
C THR A 123 -14.10 -4.81 -3.11
N VAL A 124 -12.83 -5.20 -3.08
CA VAL A 124 -11.77 -4.38 -3.67
C VAL A 124 -11.79 -4.56 -5.18
N SER A 125 -11.93 -3.44 -5.89
CA SER A 125 -11.80 -3.39 -7.34
C SER A 125 -10.84 -2.27 -7.70
N ALA A 126 -9.63 -2.65 -8.07
CA ALA A 126 -8.58 -1.76 -8.54
C ALA A 126 -7.96 -2.37 -9.80
N THR A 127 -7.41 -1.53 -10.67
CA THR A 127 -6.64 -1.99 -11.82
C THR A 127 -5.19 -1.61 -11.57
N LYS A 128 -4.28 -2.58 -11.66
CA LYS A 128 -2.84 -2.34 -11.54
C LYS A 128 -2.44 -1.23 -12.52
N PRO A 129 -1.78 -0.15 -12.09
CA PRO A 129 -1.34 0.89 -13.01
C PRO A 129 -0.38 0.28 -14.05
N ALA A 130 -0.64 0.54 -15.32
CA ALA A 130 0.28 0.14 -16.38
C ALA A 130 1.39 1.19 -16.48
N PHE A 131 2.65 0.77 -16.33
CA PHE A 131 3.78 1.60 -16.74
C PHE A 131 3.70 1.81 -18.24
N THR A 132 3.19 2.96 -18.66
CA THR A 132 3.29 3.37 -20.05
C THR A 132 4.72 3.84 -20.24
N ALA A 133 5.64 2.90 -20.51
CA ALA A 133 6.93 3.25 -21.07
C ALA A 133 6.61 3.96 -22.39
N ALA A 134 6.58 5.29 -22.35
CA ALA A 134 6.43 6.11 -23.53
C ALA A 134 7.55 5.67 -24.45
N THR A 135 7.21 4.86 -25.45
CA THR A 135 8.08 4.60 -26.58
C THR A 135 8.23 5.95 -27.24
N ALA A 136 9.26 6.70 -26.81
CA ALA A 136 9.74 7.87 -27.50
C ALA A 136 10.32 7.34 -28.82
N THR A 137 9.42 7.02 -29.75
CA THR A 137 9.74 6.82 -31.15
C THR A 137 10.32 8.14 -31.62
N THR A 138 11.64 8.21 -31.54
CA THR A 138 12.43 9.28 -32.12
C THR A 138 12.37 9.06 -33.62
N THR A 139 11.30 9.56 -34.25
CA THR A 139 11.23 9.68 -35.71
C THR A 139 12.20 10.78 -36.11
N THR A 140 13.42 10.39 -36.45
CA THR A 140 14.30 11.16 -37.34
C THR A 140 14.23 10.49 -38.71
N GLY A 141 13.75 11.22 -39.71
CA GLY A 141 13.65 10.77 -41.10
C GLY A 141 12.82 11.73 -41.94
#